data_AF-A0A453DND1-F1
#
_entry.id   AF-A0A453DND1-F1
#
_cell.length_a   1.000
_cell.length_b   1.000
_cell.length_c   1.000
_cell.angle_alpha   90.00
_cell.angle_beta   90.00
_cell.angle_gamma   90.00
#
_symmetry.space_group_name_H-M   'P 1'
#
loop_
_entity.id
_entity.type
_entity.pdbx_description
1 polymer ?
#
loop_
_entity_poly.entity_id
_entity_poly.type
_entity_poly.pdbx_seq_one_letter_code
_entity_poly.pdbx_strand_id
1 'polypeptide(L)'
;MRVMGDEICYPAKDYLSIHKLFTTRADLHRTVYTHAKVKAVELMLVDALVEANEYLGISLHADDPEDFWKLDDTIVKSIETAPNDELKKAKEIIQRIRRRELYKFCNQYSVPKDKLDHFKNITAQDIVCSQITSKVLLKEEDVAVSNVKIDLTRGKDN
;
A
#
# COMPACT_ATOMS: atom_id res chain seq x y z
N MET A 1 -26.00 23.29 1.05
CA MET A 1 -26.31 22.06 0.31
C MET A 1 -27.81 22.00 0.09
N ARG A 2 -28.27 21.73 -1.13
CA ARG A 2 -29.68 21.52 -1.50
C ARG A 2 -29.74 20.47 -2.61
N VAL A 3 -30.89 19.82 -2.79
CA VAL A 3 -31.12 18.95 -3.93
C VAL A 3 -31.80 19.75 -5.04
N MET A 4 -31.25 19.72 -6.25
CA MET A 4 -31.87 20.31 -7.44
C MET A 4 -31.68 19.34 -8.61
N GLY A 5 -32.74 18.98 -9.32
CA GLY A 5 -32.65 18.09 -10.49
C GLY A 5 -31.95 16.77 -10.19
N ASP A 6 -32.29 16.12 -9.07
CA ASP A 6 -31.68 14.88 -8.57
C ASP A 6 -30.17 14.96 -8.26
N GLU A 7 -29.59 16.15 -8.20
CA GLU A 7 -28.19 16.38 -7.82
C GLU A 7 -28.07 17.11 -6.48
N ILE A 8 -27.03 16.78 -5.71
CA ILE A 8 -26.63 17.54 -4.52
C ILE A 8 -25.86 18.78 -4.98
N CYS A 9 -26.43 19.97 -4.76
CA CYS A 9 -25.82 21.23 -5.13
C CYS A 9 -25.33 22.02 -3.92
N TYR A 10 -24.17 22.68 -4.08
CA TYR A 10 -23.59 23.57 -3.08
C TYR A 10 -23.75 25.05 -3.52
N PRO A 11 -23.90 25.99 -2.57
CA PRO A 11 -23.82 27.41 -2.87
C PRO A 11 -22.52 27.76 -3.61
N ALA A 12 -22.60 28.62 -4.63
CA ALA A 12 -21.43 28.98 -5.44
C ALA A 12 -20.25 29.53 -4.61
N LYS A 13 -20.53 30.22 -3.50
CA LYS A 13 -19.50 30.73 -2.58
C LYS A 13 -18.65 29.64 -1.90
N ASP A 14 -19.13 28.40 -1.86
CA ASP A 14 -18.45 27.29 -1.20
C ASP A 14 -17.45 26.57 -2.14
N TYR A 15 -17.28 27.04 -3.39
CA TYR A 15 -16.41 26.39 -4.38
C TYR A 15 -14.96 26.19 -3.87
N LEU A 16 -14.41 27.16 -3.13
CA LEU A 16 -13.06 27.05 -2.55
C LEU A 16 -12.99 25.96 -1.47
N SER A 17 -14.06 25.80 -0.68
CA SER A 17 -14.13 24.76 0.34
C SER A 17 -14.15 23.37 -0.29
N ILE A 18 -14.88 23.21 -1.41
CA ILE A 18 -14.91 21.96 -2.18
C ILE A 18 -13.54 21.68 -2.81
N HIS A 19 -12.90 22.67 -3.42
CA HIS A 19 -11.55 22.51 -3.96
C HIS A 19 -10.53 22.13 -2.86
N LYS A 20 -10.66 22.74 -1.68
CA LYS A 20 -9.81 22.46 -0.52
C LYS A 20 -9.98 21.01 -0.04
N LEU A 21 -11.19 20.45 -0.06
CA LEU A 21 -11.43 19.05 0.30
C LEU A 21 -10.52 18.10 -0.50
N PHE A 22 -10.51 18.22 -1.82
CA PHE A 22 -9.71 17.35 -2.68
C PHE A 22 -8.21 17.63 -2.56
N THR A 23 -7.82 18.90 -2.39
CA THR A 23 -6.42 19.27 -2.16
C THR A 23 -5.91 18.66 -0.86
N THR A 24 -6.68 18.78 0.23
CA THR A 24 -6.36 18.18 1.53
C THR A 24 -6.26 16.66 1.44
N ARG A 25 -7.17 15.99 0.71
CA ARG A 25 -7.04 14.55 0.46
C ARG A 25 -5.72 14.21 -0.23
N ALA A 26 -5.37 14.91 -1.30
CA ALA A 26 -4.13 14.66 -2.03
C ALA A 26 -2.89 14.89 -1.12
N ASP A 27 -2.93 15.90 -0.27
CA ASP A 27 -1.85 16.17 0.69
C ASP A 27 -1.71 15.09 1.77
N LEU A 28 -2.83 14.57 2.29
CA LEU A 28 -2.83 13.44 3.22
C LEU A 28 -2.26 12.17 2.58
N HIS A 29 -2.54 11.92 1.30
CA HIS A 29 -1.89 10.83 0.58
C HIS A 29 -0.37 11.04 0.50
N ARG A 30 0.09 12.23 0.11
CA ARG A 30 1.53 12.53 -0.01
C ARG A 30 2.29 12.41 1.30
N THR A 31 1.66 12.80 2.41
CA THR A 31 2.35 13.01 3.69
C THR A 31 2.14 11.89 4.69
N VAL A 32 0.97 11.23 4.67
CA VAL A 32 0.56 10.25 5.68
C VAL A 32 0.37 8.88 5.06
N TYR A 33 -0.61 8.72 4.16
CA TYR A 33 -1.04 7.39 3.70
C TYR A 33 -0.01 6.67 2.82
N THR A 34 0.90 7.42 2.18
CA THR A 34 1.97 6.83 1.36
C THR A 34 3.36 7.14 1.93
N HIS A 35 3.44 7.44 3.23
CA HIS A 35 4.71 7.68 3.89
C HIS A 35 5.60 6.43 3.82
N ALA A 36 6.89 6.60 3.50
CA ALA A 36 7.80 5.50 3.21
C ALA A 36 7.89 4.44 4.33
N LYS A 37 7.86 4.87 5.60
CA LYS A 37 7.88 3.93 6.73
C LYS A 37 6.55 3.19 6.93
N VAL A 38 5.43 3.81 6.57
CA VAL A 38 4.11 3.15 6.60
C VAL A 38 4.08 2.09 5.51
N LYS A 39 4.46 2.46 4.29
CA LYS A 39 4.57 1.53 3.16
C LYS A 39 5.50 0.35 3.43
N ALA A 40 6.64 0.58 4.08
CA ALA A 40 7.53 -0.51 4.48
C ALA A 40 6.87 -1.51 5.43
N VAL A 41 6.10 -1.03 6.42
CA VAL A 41 5.35 -1.90 7.35
C VAL A 41 4.22 -2.63 6.64
N GLU A 42 3.46 -1.93 5.79
CA GLU A 42 2.38 -2.54 5.00
C GLU A 42 2.89 -3.67 4.10
N LEU A 43 3.99 -3.45 3.38
CA LEU A 43 4.60 -4.48 2.52
C LEU A 43 5.06 -5.69 3.33
N MET A 44 5.75 -5.47 4.45
CA MET A 44 6.16 -6.57 5.33
C MET A 44 4.95 -7.31 5.93
N LEU A 45 3.86 -6.60 6.24
CA LEU A 45 2.66 -7.23 6.75
C LEU A 45 1.99 -8.09 5.68
N VAL A 46 1.92 -7.63 4.43
CA VAL A 46 1.43 -8.42 3.30
C VAL A 46 2.28 -9.68 3.13
N ASP A 47 3.61 -9.58 3.17
CA ASP A 47 4.49 -10.75 3.06
C ASP A 47 4.22 -11.76 4.20
N ALA A 48 4.03 -11.27 5.43
CA ALA A 48 3.67 -12.13 6.56
C ALA A 48 2.32 -12.82 6.37
N LEU A 49 1.32 -12.12 5.83
CA LEU A 49 -0.01 -12.68 5.55
C LEU A 49 0.05 -13.70 4.39
N VAL A 50 0.85 -13.46 3.36
CA VAL A 50 1.07 -14.40 2.25
C VAL A 50 1.72 -15.69 2.76
N GLU A 51 2.77 -15.59 3.58
CA GLU A 51 3.41 -16.76 4.20
C GLU A 51 2.48 -17.50 5.17
N ALA A 52 1.56 -16.79 5.83
CA ALA A 52 0.57 -17.40 6.71
C ALA A 52 -0.64 -18.00 5.98
N ASN A 53 -0.89 -17.58 4.73
CA ASN A 53 -2.11 -17.93 3.98
C ASN A 53 -2.21 -19.43 3.69
N GLU A 54 -1.09 -20.11 3.45
CA GLU A 54 -1.09 -21.57 3.19
C GLU A 54 -1.66 -22.36 4.39
N TYR A 55 -1.39 -21.91 5.61
CA TYR A 55 -1.85 -22.56 6.83
C TYR A 55 -3.21 -22.04 7.32
N LEU A 56 -3.42 -20.72 7.27
CA LEU A 56 -4.63 -20.08 7.82
C LEU A 56 -5.77 -19.96 6.81
N GLY A 57 -5.54 -20.18 5.52
CA GLY A 57 -6.58 -20.05 4.50
C GLY A 57 -7.18 -18.63 4.41
N ILE A 58 -6.39 -17.59 4.72
CA ILE A 58 -6.86 -16.20 4.88
C ILE A 58 -7.67 -15.72 3.67
N SER A 59 -7.16 -16.00 2.46
CA SER A 59 -7.80 -15.64 1.20
C SER A 59 -9.16 -16.31 0.98
N LEU A 60 -9.38 -17.52 1.50
CA LEU A 60 -10.66 -18.23 1.38
C LEU A 60 -11.76 -17.57 2.21
N HIS A 61 -11.40 -17.02 3.37
CA HIS A 61 -12.33 -16.30 4.23
C HIS A 61 -12.82 -14.97 3.63
N ALA A 62 -12.19 -14.47 2.56
CA ALA A 62 -12.60 -13.22 1.92
C ALA A 62 -13.87 -13.35 1.07
N ASP A 63 -14.18 -14.56 0.60
CA ASP A 63 -15.27 -14.80 -0.34
C ASP A 63 -16.61 -15.14 0.33
N ASP A 64 -16.59 -15.52 1.62
CA ASP A 64 -17.78 -15.89 2.39
C ASP A 64 -18.04 -14.87 3.52
N PRO A 65 -19.20 -14.17 3.53
CA PRO A 65 -19.59 -13.28 4.62
C PRO A 65 -19.53 -13.90 6.02
N GLU A 66 -19.80 -15.21 6.17
CA GLU A 66 -19.76 -15.92 7.47
C GLU A 66 -18.35 -16.04 8.05
N ASP A 67 -17.33 -15.91 7.21
CA ASP A 67 -15.92 -15.93 7.60
C ASP A 67 -15.28 -14.55 7.53
N PHE A 68 -15.66 -13.73 6.54
CA PHE A 68 -15.08 -12.41 6.33
C PHE A 68 -15.23 -11.51 7.56
N TRP A 69 -16.35 -11.58 8.27
CA TRP A 69 -16.56 -10.76 9.48
C TRP A 69 -15.58 -11.08 10.62
N LYS A 70 -14.96 -12.27 10.60
CA LYS A 70 -13.95 -12.70 11.58
C LYS A 70 -12.55 -12.21 11.21
N LEU A 71 -12.35 -11.74 9.97
CA LEU A 71 -11.08 -11.18 9.53
C LEU A 71 -10.93 -9.75 10.06
N ASP A 72 -10.09 -9.60 11.06
CA ASP A 72 -9.70 -8.33 11.63
C ASP A 72 -8.20 -8.31 11.97
N ASP A 73 -7.74 -7.22 12.58
CA ASP A 73 -6.33 -7.04 12.96
C ASP A 73 -5.82 -8.08 13.98
N THR A 74 -6.72 -8.85 14.64
CA THR A 74 -6.31 -9.91 15.55
C THR A 74 -5.54 -11.02 14.83
N ILE A 75 -5.68 -11.14 13.50
CA ILE A 75 -4.92 -12.10 12.69
C ILE A 75 -3.41 -11.98 12.90
N VAL A 76 -2.90 -10.76 13.09
CA VAL A 76 -1.47 -10.51 13.38
C VAL A 76 -1.09 -11.17 14.69
N LYS A 77 -1.95 -11.02 15.71
CA LYS A 77 -1.72 -11.63 17.03
C LYS A 77 -1.82 -13.14 16.96
N SER A 78 -2.79 -13.67 16.22
CA SER A 78 -2.98 -15.10 16.00
C SER A 78 -1.73 -15.74 15.37
N ILE A 79 -1.14 -15.11 14.35
CA ILE A 79 0.12 -15.56 13.75
C ILE A 79 1.26 -15.51 14.78
N GLU A 80 1.39 -14.40 15.53
CA GLU A 80 2.44 -14.23 16.55
C GLU A 80 2.39 -15.31 17.64
N THR A 81 1.20 -15.73 18.08
CA THR A 81 1.02 -16.63 19.22
C THR A 81 0.77 -18.10 18.87
N ALA A 82 0.54 -18.43 17.60
CA ALA A 82 0.31 -19.82 17.20
C ALA A 82 1.52 -20.70 17.61
N PRO A 83 1.32 -21.96 18.03
CA PRO A 83 2.42 -22.86 18.37
C PRO A 83 3.11 -23.47 17.14
N ASN A 84 2.46 -23.38 15.98
CA ASN A 84 2.82 -24.05 14.72
C ASN A 84 4.13 -23.57 14.09
N ASP A 85 4.92 -24.52 13.59
CA ASP A 85 6.15 -24.27 12.84
C ASP A 85 5.86 -23.81 11.40
N GLU A 86 4.68 -24.15 10.87
CA GLU A 86 4.21 -23.72 9.55
C GLU A 86 4.12 -22.19 9.43
N LEU A 87 3.88 -21.50 10.55
CA LEU A 87 3.79 -20.03 10.61
C LEU A 87 5.13 -19.36 10.94
N LYS A 88 6.25 -20.10 10.97
CA LYS A 88 7.54 -19.57 11.42
C LYS A 88 8.01 -18.36 10.61
N LYS A 89 7.94 -18.42 9.28
CA LYS A 89 8.36 -17.29 8.41
C LYS A 89 7.51 -16.05 8.63
N ALA A 90 6.18 -16.21 8.70
CA ALA A 90 5.26 -15.12 8.98
C ALA A 90 5.56 -14.47 10.34
N LYS A 91 5.81 -15.29 11.38
CA LYS A 91 6.21 -14.81 12.71
C LYS A 91 7.53 -14.03 12.68
N GLU A 92 8.54 -14.51 11.95
CA GLU A 92 9.83 -13.83 11.83
C GLU A 92 9.67 -12.44 11.20
N ILE A 93 8.84 -12.31 10.17
CA ILE A 93 8.55 -11.01 9.54
C ILE A 93 7.83 -10.08 10.54
N ILE A 94 6.82 -10.55 11.25
CA ILE A 94 6.12 -9.74 12.26
C ILE A 94 7.06 -9.33 13.41
N GLN A 95 7.92 -10.23 13.88
CA GLN A 95 8.93 -9.92 14.90
C GLN A 95 9.89 -8.81 14.43
N ARG A 96 10.32 -8.83 13.17
CA ARG A 96 11.11 -7.74 12.58
C ARG A 96 10.34 -6.42 12.59
N ILE A 97 9.05 -6.42 12.26
CA ILE A 97 8.20 -5.22 12.37
C ILE A 97 8.19 -4.69 13.81
N ARG A 98 7.99 -5.56 14.81
CA ARG A 98 7.99 -5.18 16.25
C ARG A 98 9.33 -4.60 16.70
N ARG A 99 10.45 -5.15 16.22
CA ARG A 99 11.81 -4.66 16.49
C ARG A 99 12.21 -3.45 15.66
N ARG A 100 11.32 -2.98 14.78
CA ARG A 100 11.57 -1.89 13.83
C ARG A 100 12.69 -2.18 12.82
N GLU A 101 12.95 -3.46 12.54
CA GLU A 101 13.88 -3.97 11.52
C GLU A 101 13.21 -3.98 10.13
N LEU A 102 12.75 -2.80 9.72
CA LEU A 102 11.90 -2.62 8.54
C LEU A 102 12.68 -2.72 7.23
N TYR A 103 11.94 -2.95 6.13
CA TYR A 103 12.46 -2.71 4.79
C TYR A 103 13.04 -1.31 4.66
N LYS A 104 14.21 -1.23 4.02
CA LYS A 104 14.95 0.02 3.85
C LYS A 104 14.37 0.76 2.65
N PHE A 105 13.97 2.00 2.87
CA PHE A 105 13.59 2.89 1.79
C PHE A 105 14.85 3.28 1.01
N CYS A 106 14.85 2.99 -0.30
CA CYS A 106 15.98 3.27 -1.17
C CYS A 106 15.80 4.59 -1.93
N ASN A 107 14.70 4.75 -2.66
CA ASN A 107 14.47 5.94 -3.48
C ASN A 107 12.98 6.13 -3.81
N GLN A 108 12.63 7.33 -4.27
CA GLN A 108 11.33 7.70 -4.81
C GLN A 108 11.53 8.56 -6.06
N TYR A 109 10.76 8.29 -7.11
CA TYR A 109 10.75 9.09 -8.33
C TYR A 109 9.36 9.66 -8.58
N SER A 110 9.27 10.99 -8.62
CA SER A 110 8.05 11.70 -9.02
C SER A 110 8.03 11.82 -10.55
N VAL A 111 7.08 11.13 -11.19
CA VAL A 111 6.94 11.13 -12.65
C VAL A 111 6.53 12.53 -13.12
N PRO A 112 7.30 13.18 -14.00
CA PRO A 112 6.93 14.46 -14.61
C PRO A 112 5.61 14.37 -15.37
N LYS A 113 4.79 15.43 -15.32
CA LYS A 113 3.44 15.44 -15.92
C LYS A 113 3.44 15.12 -17.40
N ASP A 114 4.44 15.62 -18.14
CA ASP A 114 4.64 15.42 -19.57
C ASP A 114 4.97 13.96 -19.95
N LYS A 115 5.40 13.14 -18.97
CA LYS A 115 5.77 11.73 -19.20
C LYS A 115 4.69 10.75 -18.73
N LEU A 116 3.66 11.21 -18.04
CA LEU A 116 2.66 10.34 -17.39
C LEU A 116 1.96 9.38 -18.35
N ASP A 117 1.64 9.83 -19.57
CA ASP A 117 0.89 9.03 -20.55
C ASP A 117 1.69 7.83 -21.09
N HIS A 118 3.01 7.90 -21.04
CA HIS A 118 3.91 6.85 -21.50
C HIS A 118 4.65 6.14 -20.36
N PHE A 119 4.42 6.57 -19.12
CA PHE A 119 5.06 5.98 -17.96
C PHE A 119 4.36 4.67 -17.59
N LYS A 120 5.11 3.56 -17.70
CA LYS A 120 4.65 2.25 -17.26
C LYS A 120 5.00 2.07 -15.78
N ASN A 121 4.19 1.28 -15.08
CA ASN A 121 4.52 0.88 -13.71
C ASN A 121 5.88 0.17 -13.69
N ILE A 122 6.73 0.56 -12.75
CA ILE A 122 8.04 -0.05 -12.55
C ILE A 122 7.88 -1.33 -11.76
N THR A 123 8.60 -2.38 -12.14
CA THR A 123 8.68 -3.66 -11.44
C THR A 123 10.01 -3.83 -10.72
N ALA A 124 10.10 -4.81 -9.81
CA ALA A 124 11.36 -5.18 -9.18
C ALA A 124 12.40 -5.63 -10.24
N GLN A 125 11.95 -6.34 -11.27
CA GLN A 125 12.78 -6.80 -12.38
C GLN A 125 13.45 -5.64 -13.13
N ASP A 126 12.71 -4.56 -13.42
CA ASP A 126 13.24 -3.37 -14.10
C ASP A 126 14.39 -2.71 -13.32
N ILE A 127 14.35 -2.79 -11.98
CA ILE A 127 15.38 -2.27 -11.09
C ILE A 127 16.57 -3.23 -11.06
N VAL A 128 16.31 -4.52 -10.85
CA VAL A 128 17.35 -5.56 -10.72
C VAL A 128 18.13 -5.74 -12.02
N CYS A 129 17.50 -5.63 -13.19
CA CYS A 129 18.18 -5.75 -14.48
C CYS A 129 19.09 -4.54 -14.79
N SER A 130 18.94 -3.44 -14.05
CA SER A 130 19.72 -2.20 -14.21
C SER A 130 20.89 -2.10 -13.21
N GLN A 131 21.20 -3.18 -12.47
CA GLN A 131 22.27 -3.19 -11.48
C GLN A 131 23.65 -3.03 -12.12
N ILE A 132 24.41 -2.03 -11.68
CA ILE A 132 25.81 -1.83 -12.07
C ILE A 132 26.66 -2.63 -11.09
N THR A 133 27.51 -3.52 -11.62
CA THR A 133 28.31 -4.53 -10.90
C THR A 133 28.67 -4.12 -9.46
N SER A 134 27.95 -4.69 -8.50
CA SER A 134 28.24 -4.55 -7.08
C SER A 134 28.64 -5.91 -6.49
N LYS A 135 29.29 -5.90 -5.32
CA LYS A 135 29.70 -7.15 -4.62
C LYS A 135 28.52 -8.04 -4.21
N VAL A 136 27.30 -7.50 -4.24
CA VAL A 136 26.06 -8.21 -3.90
C VAL A 136 25.14 -8.16 -5.12
N LEU A 137 24.76 -9.33 -5.63
CA LEU A 137 23.79 -9.44 -6.70
C LEU A 137 22.39 -9.45 -6.09
N LEU A 138 21.60 -8.42 -6.35
CA LEU A 138 20.20 -8.37 -5.90
C LEU A 138 19.34 -9.25 -6.81
N LYS A 139 18.36 -9.92 -6.22
CA LYS A 139 17.28 -10.63 -6.89
C LYS A 139 15.98 -9.83 -6.80
N GLU A 140 14.98 -10.24 -7.56
CA GLU A 140 13.64 -9.61 -7.54
C GLU A 140 12.99 -9.68 -6.16
N GLU A 141 13.19 -10.79 -5.44
CA GLU A 141 12.70 -10.99 -4.06
C GLU A 141 13.33 -10.02 -3.03
N ASP A 142 14.47 -9.40 -3.35
CA ASP A 142 15.14 -8.43 -2.47
C ASP A 142 14.60 -7.00 -2.62
N VAL A 143 13.74 -6.75 -3.62
CA VAL A 143 13.30 -5.40 -4.02
C VAL A 143 11.77 -5.32 -4.03
N ALA A 144 11.21 -4.47 -3.17
CA ALA A 144 9.80 -4.11 -3.22
C ALA A 144 9.60 -2.78 -3.95
N VAL A 145 8.64 -2.72 -4.88
CA VAL A 145 8.30 -1.52 -5.65
C VAL A 145 6.85 -1.12 -5.39
N SER A 146 6.62 0.16 -5.05
CA SER A 146 5.28 0.72 -4.87
C SER A 146 5.03 1.82 -5.89
N ASN A 147 4.12 1.55 -6.84
CA ASN A 147 3.65 2.54 -7.81
C ASN A 147 2.40 3.23 -7.24
N VAL A 148 2.46 4.55 -7.06
CA VAL A 148 1.40 5.33 -6.42
C VAL A 148 0.96 6.47 -7.33
N LYS A 149 -0.35 6.62 -7.53
CA LYS A 149 -0.97 7.77 -8.21
C LYS A 149 -1.72 8.62 -7.20
N ILE A 150 -1.43 9.91 -7.16
CA ILE A 150 -2.10 10.88 -6.28
C ILE A 150 -2.69 11.99 -7.15
N ASP A 151 -4.02 12.07 -7.19
CA ASP A 151 -4.79 13.07 -7.93
C ASP A 151 -5.93 13.65 -7.07
N LEU A 152 -6.73 14.54 -7.66
CA LEU A 152 -7.93 15.12 -7.04
C LEU A 152 -9.17 14.23 -7.23
N THR A 153 -9.01 12.90 -7.27
CA THR A 153 -10.05 11.85 -7.43
C THR A 153 -10.64 11.65 -8.83
N ARG A 154 -10.25 12.47 -9.82
CA ARG A 154 -10.75 12.38 -11.20
C ARG A 154 -9.65 12.33 -12.26
N GLY A 155 -8.51 11.74 -11.92
CA GLY A 155 -7.40 11.60 -12.88
C GLY A 155 -6.83 12.94 -13.29
N LYS A 156 -6.98 13.30 -14.57
CA LYS A 156 -6.51 14.58 -15.14
C LYS A 156 -7.58 15.68 -15.12
N ASP A 157 -8.82 15.32 -14.85
CA ASP A 157 -9.94 16.25 -14.84
C ASP A 157 -10.08 16.93 -13.48
N ASN A 158 -10.70 18.11 -13.49
CA ASN A 158 -11.25 18.76 -12.29
C ASN A 158 -12.73 18.38 -12.13
#